data_AF-A0A941XFD4-F1
#
_entry.id   AF-A0A941XFD4-F1
#
_cell.length_a   1.000
_cell.length_b   1.000
_cell.length_c   1.000
_cell.angle_alpha   90.00
_cell.angle_beta   90.00
_cell.angle_gamma   90.00
#
_symmetry.space_group_name_H-M   'P 1'
#
loop_
_entity.id
_entity.type
_entity.pdbx_description
1 polymer ?
#
loop_
_entity_poly.entity_id
_entity_poly.type
_entity_poly.pdbx_seq_one_letter_code
_entity_poly.pdbx_strand_id
1 'polypeptide(L)'
;MTETLGAELMEGLEKFELTGEIDSLNANGLIPIVSRRYEVQLGAQSSKGRAVSMQRVEIVMAYTATKFDFTFINALSSNEDVNIVGWQIDKVAKKSYLVPHMDVDAWNMLINLGGTVDDDDWVTDYTVPRNTEYGGYSQTYPQPLLLNYGETKEDLTTYCLHESRYFGEFGSATDQEYFFTLRIKPKGWDENNPPIILSGGKFPNLKSLVRGTHVVVQARLKNMPDKGDNTLEVRVKTWINDEPVNGSWEEITQ
;
A
#
# COMPACT_ATOMS: atom_id res chain seq x y z
N MET A 1 27.91 19.00 22.46
CA MET A 1 27.56 17.58 22.66
C MET A 1 26.10 17.24 22.31
N THR A 2 25.22 18.22 22.04
CA THR A 2 23.80 17.98 21.71
C THR A 2 23.52 17.91 20.20
N GLU A 3 24.25 18.64 19.35
CA GLU A 3 24.08 18.58 17.89
C GLU A 3 24.42 17.21 17.29
N THR A 4 25.45 16.55 17.83
CA THR A 4 25.86 15.20 17.41
C THR A 4 24.79 14.15 17.69
N LEU A 5 24.12 14.24 18.85
CA LEU A 5 23.07 13.30 19.23
C LEU A 5 21.83 13.42 18.32
N GLY A 6 21.48 14.65 17.92
CA GLY A 6 20.35 14.90 17.02
C GLY A 6 20.61 14.39 15.60
N ALA A 7 21.81 14.62 15.08
CA ALA A 7 22.20 14.11 13.75
C ALA A 7 22.24 12.57 13.72
N GLU A 8 22.82 11.95 14.74
CA GLU A 8 22.87 10.48 14.88
C GLU A 8 21.48 9.85 15.01
N LEU A 9 20.57 10.49 15.77
CA LEU A 9 19.17 10.05 15.88
C LEU A 9 18.47 10.10 14.52
N MET A 10 18.61 11.20 13.78
CA MET A 10 17.99 11.35 12.46
C MET A 10 18.55 10.36 11.45
N GLU A 11 19.86 10.14 11.44
CA GLU A 11 20.49 9.12 10.60
C GLU A 11 20.00 7.71 10.96
N GLY A 12 19.80 7.44 12.26
CA GLY A 12 19.21 6.19 12.74
C GLY A 12 17.77 5.99 12.26
N LEU A 13 16.94 7.03 12.32
CA LEU A 13 15.55 7.01 11.86
C LEU A 13 15.44 6.84 10.34
N GLU A 14 16.32 7.50 9.58
CA GLU A 14 16.39 7.34 8.12
C GLU A 14 16.78 5.90 7.76
N LYS A 15 17.60 5.21 8.54
CA LYS A 15 17.96 3.81 8.29
C LYS A 15 16.97 2.79 8.85
N PHE A 16 15.94 3.22 9.56
CA PHE A 16 15.02 2.30 10.23
C PHE A 16 14.14 1.56 9.21
N GLU A 17 14.22 0.23 9.23
CA GLU A 17 13.46 -0.65 8.34
C GLU A 17 12.26 -1.26 9.08
N LEU A 18 11.07 -1.09 8.51
CA LEU A 18 9.87 -1.82 8.88
C LEU A 18 9.94 -3.22 8.26
N THR A 19 9.76 -4.25 9.08
CA THR A 19 9.82 -5.67 8.66
C THR A 19 8.62 -6.42 9.22
N GLY A 20 8.34 -7.61 8.68
CA GLY A 20 7.21 -8.44 9.09
C GLY A 20 5.99 -8.26 8.19
N GLU A 21 4.84 -8.78 8.62
CA GLU A 21 3.57 -8.49 7.96
C GLU A 21 2.97 -7.21 8.54
N ILE A 22 2.38 -6.37 7.68
CA ILE A 22 1.62 -5.21 8.14
C ILE A 22 0.19 -5.70 8.38
N ASP A 23 -0.21 -5.79 9.65
CA ASP A 23 -1.54 -6.26 10.03
C ASP A 23 -2.64 -5.53 9.25
N SER A 24 -3.68 -6.28 8.86
CA SER A 24 -4.85 -5.71 8.20
C SER A 24 -5.58 -4.72 9.11
N LEU A 25 -6.16 -3.67 8.52
CA LEU A 25 -6.90 -2.64 9.25
C LEU A 25 -8.08 -3.20 10.07
N ASN A 26 -8.60 -4.35 9.66
CA ASN A 26 -9.74 -5.00 10.32
C ASN A 26 -9.33 -5.91 11.50
N ALA A 27 -8.02 -6.05 11.77
CA ALA A 27 -7.46 -6.88 12.83
C ALA A 27 -6.94 -6.07 14.04
N ASN A 28 -7.35 -4.81 14.20
CA ASN A 28 -6.77 -3.83 15.16
C ASN A 28 -5.31 -3.43 14.84
N GLY A 29 -4.85 -3.66 13.60
CA GLY A 29 -3.52 -3.29 13.15
C GLY A 29 -3.32 -1.78 13.13
N LEU A 30 -2.35 -1.27 13.90
CA LEU A 30 -1.90 0.12 13.81
C LEU A 30 -0.91 0.24 12.66
N ILE A 31 -1.30 0.90 11.56
CA ILE A 31 -0.36 1.25 10.49
C ILE A 31 0.40 2.50 10.92
N PRO A 32 1.74 2.49 10.95
CA PRO A 32 2.50 3.70 11.23
C PRO A 32 2.17 4.81 10.23
N ILE A 33 2.05 6.03 10.75
CA ILE A 33 1.99 7.26 9.97
C ILE A 33 3.23 8.08 10.28
N VAL A 34 3.82 8.68 9.26
CA VAL A 34 5.11 9.35 9.39
C VAL A 34 5.25 10.43 8.33
N SER A 35 5.99 11.48 8.68
CA SER A 35 6.36 12.56 7.78
C SER A 35 7.76 12.34 7.21
N ARG A 36 8.08 13.05 6.12
CA ARG A 36 9.50 13.27 5.78
C ARG A 36 10.19 14.10 6.87
N ARG A 37 11.51 14.21 6.80
CA ARG A 37 12.25 15.18 7.61
C ARG A 37 11.84 16.62 7.26
N TYR A 38 11.48 17.40 8.27
CA TYR A 38 11.24 18.85 8.18
C TYR A 38 12.32 19.60 8.94
N GLU A 39 12.90 20.63 8.32
CA GLU A 39 13.82 21.55 8.99
C GLU A 39 13.08 22.84 9.33
N VAL A 40 12.96 23.14 10.62
CA VAL A 40 12.27 24.32 11.13
C VAL A 40 13.30 25.31 11.66
N GLN A 41 13.39 26.46 11.01
CA GLN A 41 14.21 27.57 11.49
C GLN A 41 13.35 28.49 12.36
N LEU A 42 13.62 28.50 13.66
CA LEU A 42 12.92 29.38 14.61
C LEU A 42 13.40 30.83 14.43
N GLY A 43 12.50 31.70 14.00
CA GLY A 43 12.76 33.13 13.93
C GLY A 43 12.61 33.79 15.31
N ALA A 44 13.62 34.54 15.77
CA ALA A 44 13.50 35.33 16.98
C ALA A 44 12.65 36.58 16.72
N GLN A 45 11.47 36.69 17.36
CA GLN A 45 10.75 37.95 17.45
C GLN A 45 10.92 38.56 18.85
N SER A 46 11.52 39.75 18.90
CA SER A 46 11.69 40.51 20.13
C SER A 46 10.43 41.30 20.43
N SER A 47 9.71 40.94 21.50
CA SER A 47 8.71 41.82 22.11
C SER A 47 9.04 42.01 23.60
N LYS A 48 9.23 43.26 24.01
CA LYS A 48 9.28 43.76 25.41
C LYS A 48 9.90 42.81 26.46
N GLY A 49 11.15 42.40 26.26
CA GLY A 49 11.97 41.80 27.33
C GLY A 49 11.82 40.29 27.57
N ARG A 50 10.97 39.58 26.83
CA ARG A 50 10.99 38.11 26.72
C ARG A 50 10.79 37.72 25.26
N ALA A 51 11.81 37.12 24.65
CA ALA A 51 11.69 36.59 23.29
C ALA A 51 10.78 35.35 23.33
N VAL A 52 9.59 35.48 22.74
CA VAL A 52 8.70 34.35 22.47
C VAL A 52 8.59 34.25 20.96
N SER A 53 9.20 33.22 20.37
CA SER A 53 9.04 32.89 18.95
C SER A 53 7.89 31.90 18.79
N MET A 54 6.78 32.35 18.20
CA MET A 54 5.73 31.44 17.74
C MET A 54 5.84 31.26 16.23
N GLN A 55 6.00 30.02 15.79
CA GLN A 55 5.98 29.65 14.37
C GLN A 55 4.98 28.51 14.19
N ARG A 56 4.03 28.69 13.28
CA ARG A 56 3.15 27.62 12.84
C ARG A 56 3.86 26.85 11.73
N VAL A 57 4.01 25.55 11.91
CA VAL A 57 4.56 24.62 10.91
C VAL A 57 3.50 23.59 10.60
N GLU A 58 3.24 23.37 9.32
CA GLU A 58 2.36 22.32 8.86
C GLU A 58 3.20 21.10 8.48
N ILE A 59 2.94 19.98 9.15
CA ILE A 59 3.64 18.71 8.94
C ILE A 59 2.63 17.74 8.35
N VAL A 60 2.86 17.36 7.11
CA VAL A 60 2.05 16.34 6.45
C VAL A 60 2.62 14.97 6.80
N MET A 61 1.73 14.01 7.07
CA MET A 61 2.08 12.63 7.39
C MET A 61 1.40 11.70 6.38
N ALA A 62 2.08 10.62 6.02
CA ALA A 62 1.55 9.57 5.19
C ALA A 62 1.66 8.22 5.90
N TYR A 63 0.76 7.29 5.59
CA TYR A 63 0.89 5.90 6.02
C TYR A 63 2.18 5.30 5.47
N THR A 64 2.78 4.36 6.20
CA THR A 64 4.01 3.64 5.77
C THR A 64 3.73 2.45 4.87
N ALA A 65 2.45 2.18 4.58
CA ALA A 65 1.98 1.01 3.86
C ALA A 65 1.25 1.41 2.57
N THR A 66 1.11 0.42 1.69
CA THR A 66 0.10 0.41 0.62
C THR A 66 -1.09 -0.41 1.06
N LYS A 67 -2.26 -0.13 0.49
CA LYS A 67 -3.54 -0.72 0.90
C LYS A 67 -4.20 -1.40 -0.30
N PHE A 68 -4.79 -2.58 -0.09
CA PHE A 68 -5.45 -3.36 -1.12
C PHE A 68 -6.85 -3.78 -0.68
N ASP A 69 -7.84 -3.50 -1.53
CA ASP A 69 -9.21 -3.99 -1.40
C ASP A 69 -9.57 -4.81 -2.63
N PHE A 70 -10.33 -5.89 -2.44
CA PHE A 70 -10.65 -6.84 -3.51
C PHE A 70 -12.16 -6.98 -3.72
N THR A 71 -12.56 -7.03 -4.98
CA THR A 71 -13.90 -7.41 -5.41
C THR A 71 -13.79 -8.51 -6.45
N PHE A 72 -14.57 -9.57 -6.29
CA PHE A 72 -14.64 -10.71 -7.20
C PHE A 72 -15.97 -10.70 -7.95
N ILE A 73 -15.91 -10.90 -9.27
CA ILE A 73 -17.09 -10.92 -10.13
C ILE A 73 -17.12 -12.25 -10.89
N ASN A 74 -18.20 -13.03 -10.73
CA ASN A 74 -18.40 -14.26 -11.51
C ASN A 74 -19.22 -13.97 -12.76
N ALA A 75 -18.53 -13.95 -13.90
CA ALA A 75 -19.11 -13.83 -15.23
C ALA A 75 -18.68 -15.00 -16.13
N LEU A 76 -18.52 -16.20 -15.54
CA LEU A 76 -18.07 -17.38 -16.25
C LEU A 76 -19.04 -17.75 -17.38
N SER A 77 -18.51 -18.00 -18.58
CA SER A 77 -19.28 -18.45 -19.74
C SER A 77 -19.95 -19.82 -19.56
N SER A 78 -19.49 -20.62 -18.59
CA SER A 78 -20.10 -21.91 -18.21
C SER A 78 -21.34 -21.77 -17.34
N ASN A 79 -21.66 -20.57 -16.84
CA ASN A 79 -22.72 -20.30 -15.87
C ASN A 79 -22.58 -21.09 -14.56
N GLU A 80 -21.34 -21.42 -14.17
CA GLU A 80 -21.05 -22.20 -12.97
C GLU A 80 -20.76 -21.30 -11.76
N ASP A 81 -21.16 -21.78 -10.58
CA ASP A 81 -20.77 -21.19 -9.31
C ASP A 81 -19.35 -21.62 -8.93
N VAL A 82 -18.63 -20.74 -8.23
CA VAL A 82 -17.26 -21.02 -7.76
C VAL A 82 -17.07 -20.62 -6.31
N ASN A 83 -16.08 -21.24 -5.69
CA ASN A 83 -15.54 -20.85 -4.39
C ASN A 83 -14.19 -20.16 -4.61
N ILE A 84 -14.06 -18.92 -4.14
CA ILE A 84 -12.75 -18.27 -4.05
C ILE A 84 -12.05 -18.82 -2.81
N VAL A 85 -10.90 -19.48 -3.01
CA VAL A 85 -10.15 -20.10 -1.91
C VAL A 85 -9.00 -19.21 -1.42
N GLY A 86 -8.60 -18.23 -2.22
CA GLY A 86 -7.55 -17.29 -1.85
C GLY A 86 -6.98 -16.56 -3.06
N TRP A 87 -6.00 -15.70 -2.79
CA TRP A 87 -5.30 -14.91 -3.81
C TRP A 87 -3.84 -14.68 -3.42
N GLN A 88 -3.04 -14.18 -4.34
CA GLN A 88 -1.65 -13.78 -4.14
C GLN A 88 -1.34 -12.51 -4.95
N ILE A 89 -0.54 -11.62 -4.36
CA ILE A 89 0.15 -10.54 -5.06
C ILE A 89 1.64 -10.88 -5.08
N ASP A 90 2.24 -10.88 -6.26
CA ASP A 90 3.66 -11.16 -6.44
C ASP A 90 4.51 -9.91 -6.63
N LYS A 91 5.80 -10.07 -6.34
CA LYS A 91 6.85 -9.06 -6.47
C LYS A 91 6.67 -7.86 -5.54
N VAL A 92 6.08 -8.10 -4.37
CA VAL A 92 5.99 -7.10 -3.28
C VAL A 92 7.16 -7.24 -2.32
N ALA A 93 7.62 -6.11 -1.80
CA ALA A 93 8.70 -6.03 -0.83
C ALA A 93 8.28 -6.65 0.52
N LYS A 94 9.23 -7.26 1.21
CA LYS A 94 9.07 -7.75 2.59
C LYS A 94 9.46 -6.74 3.68
N LYS A 95 9.93 -5.57 3.25
CA LYS A 95 10.35 -4.49 4.14
C LYS A 95 10.28 -3.14 3.42
N SER A 96 10.11 -2.07 4.21
CA SER A 96 10.13 -0.68 3.75
C SER A 96 10.85 0.19 4.78
N TYR A 97 11.20 1.43 4.44
CA TYR A 97 11.71 2.36 5.44
C TYR A 97 10.58 2.95 6.27
N LEU A 98 10.83 3.22 7.55
CA LEU A 98 9.91 4.01 8.37
C LEU A 98 9.80 5.42 7.79
N VAL A 99 10.89 6.20 7.79
CA VAL A 99 10.92 7.53 7.15
C VAL A 99 10.91 7.37 5.63
N PRO A 100 10.13 8.16 4.86
CA PRO A 100 10.11 8.06 3.40
C PRO A 100 11.47 8.43 2.79
N HIS A 101 11.98 7.57 1.91
CA HIS A 101 13.20 7.84 1.13
C HIS A 101 12.81 8.34 -0.26
N MET A 102 12.37 9.59 -0.31
CA MET A 102 12.05 10.31 -1.54
C MET A 102 12.44 11.78 -1.35
N ASP A 103 12.68 12.48 -2.45
CA ASP A 103 13.03 13.89 -2.39
C ASP A 103 11.79 14.78 -2.12
N VAL A 104 12.01 16.10 -2.08
CA VAL A 104 10.97 17.08 -1.77
C VAL A 104 9.89 17.10 -2.85
N ASP A 105 10.27 16.94 -4.11
CA ASP A 105 9.36 17.04 -5.25
C ASP A 105 8.47 15.80 -5.33
N ALA A 106 9.05 14.61 -5.17
CA ALA A 106 8.33 13.34 -5.05
C ALA A 106 7.38 13.33 -3.83
N TRP A 107 7.81 13.89 -2.69
CA TRP A 107 6.94 14.03 -1.52
C TRP A 107 5.77 14.99 -1.77
N ASN A 108 6.02 16.14 -2.39
CA ASN A 108 4.95 17.09 -2.72
C ASN A 108 3.97 16.49 -3.75
N MET A 109 4.48 15.73 -4.72
CA MET A 109 3.65 14.98 -5.66
C MET A 109 2.79 13.94 -4.93
N LEU A 110 3.36 13.19 -3.97
CA LEU A 110 2.59 12.25 -3.15
C LEU A 110 1.43 12.95 -2.43
N ILE A 111 1.69 14.12 -1.83
CA ILE A 111 0.68 14.92 -1.14
C ILE A 111 -0.42 15.37 -2.09
N ASN A 112 -0.04 15.93 -3.25
CA ASN A 112 -1.00 16.47 -4.22
C ASN A 112 -1.88 15.38 -4.83
N LEU A 113 -1.36 14.16 -4.96
CA LEU A 113 -2.12 13.01 -5.39
C LEU A 113 -3.05 12.46 -4.31
N GLY A 114 -2.82 12.78 -3.03
CA GLY A 114 -3.66 12.32 -1.91
C GLY A 114 -5.15 12.53 -2.17
N GLY A 115 -5.94 11.46 -2.10
CA GLY A 115 -7.39 11.51 -2.31
C GLY A 115 -7.83 11.52 -3.79
N THR A 116 -6.90 11.57 -4.77
CA THR A 116 -7.25 11.47 -6.18
C THR A 116 -7.49 10.02 -6.61
N VAL A 117 -8.30 9.85 -7.66
CA VAL A 117 -8.71 8.56 -8.24
C VAL A 117 -8.45 8.63 -9.74
N ASP A 118 -7.88 7.58 -10.31
CA ASP A 118 -7.61 7.45 -11.75
C ASP A 118 -6.70 8.58 -12.31
N ASP A 119 -5.74 9.04 -11.51
CA ASP A 119 -4.73 10.02 -11.94
C ASP A 119 -3.66 9.34 -12.82
N ASP A 120 -3.22 10.04 -13.87
CA ASP A 120 -2.18 9.58 -14.78
C ASP A 120 -0.77 9.77 -14.22
N ASP A 121 -0.65 10.61 -13.18
CA ASP A 121 0.58 10.97 -12.49
C ASP A 121 0.92 9.98 -11.36
N TRP A 122 2.21 9.62 -11.27
CA TRP A 122 2.70 8.62 -10.32
C TRP A 122 4.01 9.02 -9.66
N VAL A 123 4.09 8.86 -8.34
CA VAL A 123 5.36 8.96 -7.60
C VAL A 123 6.15 7.68 -7.83
N THR A 124 7.27 7.78 -8.53
CA THR A 124 8.16 6.65 -8.87
C THR A 124 9.60 6.83 -8.37
N ASP A 125 9.96 8.07 -7.99
CA ASP A 125 11.27 8.43 -7.46
C ASP A 125 11.29 8.34 -5.93
N TYR A 126 11.41 7.12 -5.45
CA TYR A 126 11.63 6.78 -4.05
C TYR A 126 12.49 5.52 -4.00
N THR A 127 12.97 5.18 -2.81
CA THR A 127 13.74 3.95 -2.61
C THR A 127 13.16 3.10 -1.50
N VAL A 128 13.37 1.79 -1.63
CA VAL A 128 13.10 0.79 -0.59
C VAL A 128 14.45 0.34 0.01
N PRO A 129 14.45 -0.33 1.17
CA PRO A 129 15.66 -0.83 1.79
C PRO A 129 16.59 -1.59 0.84
N ARG A 130 17.90 -1.43 1.02
CA ARG A 130 18.87 -2.18 0.21
C ARG A 130 18.69 -3.69 0.47
N ASN A 131 18.94 -4.49 -0.57
CA ASN A 131 18.78 -5.94 -0.56
C ASN A 131 17.36 -6.36 -0.14
N THR A 132 16.34 -5.59 -0.52
CA THR A 132 14.95 -5.97 -0.32
C THR A 132 14.64 -7.21 -1.14
N GLU A 133 14.13 -8.24 -0.45
CA GLU A 133 13.56 -9.41 -1.10
C GLU A 133 12.14 -9.09 -1.57
N TYR A 134 11.84 -9.52 -2.79
CA TYR A 134 10.52 -9.42 -3.39
C TYR A 134 9.91 -10.81 -3.49
N GLY A 135 8.72 -10.97 -2.95
CA GLY A 135 8.04 -12.27 -2.88
C GLY A 135 6.55 -12.16 -3.07
N GLY A 136 5.87 -13.30 -2.90
CA GLY A 136 4.42 -13.36 -2.86
C GLY A 136 3.88 -12.94 -1.50
N TYR A 137 2.80 -12.17 -1.49
CA TYR A 137 1.90 -12.02 -0.36
C TYR A 137 0.60 -12.75 -0.68
N SER A 138 0.24 -13.74 0.14
CA SER A 138 -0.87 -14.65 -0.13
C SER A 138 -1.91 -14.59 0.96
N GLN A 139 -3.17 -14.57 0.56
CA GLN A 139 -4.30 -14.83 1.45
C GLN A 139 -4.95 -16.16 1.08
N THR A 140 -5.16 -17.02 2.06
CA THR A 140 -5.97 -18.23 1.94
C THR A 140 -7.17 -18.08 2.86
N TYR A 141 -8.39 -18.22 2.33
CA TYR A 141 -9.59 -18.11 3.13
C TYR A 141 -9.82 -19.40 3.94
N PRO A 142 -9.93 -19.33 5.28
CA PRO A 142 -10.28 -20.50 6.09
C PRO A 142 -11.62 -21.10 5.70
N GLN A 143 -12.56 -20.25 5.32
CA GLN A 143 -13.82 -20.62 4.69
C GLN A 143 -13.87 -20.00 3.29
N PRO A 144 -13.83 -20.80 2.21
CA PRO A 144 -13.89 -20.29 0.86
C PRO A 144 -15.12 -19.40 0.62
N LEU A 145 -14.92 -18.32 -0.12
CA LEU A 145 -16.01 -17.40 -0.46
C LEU A 145 -16.81 -17.98 -1.63
N LEU A 146 -18.02 -18.47 -1.36
CA LEU A 146 -18.96 -18.82 -2.43
C LEU A 146 -19.32 -17.57 -3.24
N LEU A 147 -19.20 -17.67 -4.55
CA LEU A 147 -19.51 -16.65 -5.54
C LEU A 147 -20.38 -17.29 -6.64
N ASN A 148 -21.69 -17.06 -6.54
CA ASN A 148 -22.64 -17.63 -7.49
C ASN A 148 -22.51 -16.97 -8.87
N TYR A 149 -22.94 -17.65 -9.93
CA TYR A 149 -22.93 -17.07 -11.27
C TYR A 149 -23.70 -15.75 -11.32
N GLY A 150 -23.11 -14.72 -11.93
CA GLY A 150 -23.66 -13.36 -12.02
C GLY A 150 -23.46 -12.52 -10.75
N GLU A 151 -22.89 -13.07 -9.68
CA GLU A 151 -22.67 -12.37 -8.43
C GLU A 151 -21.40 -11.51 -8.46
N THR A 152 -21.44 -10.40 -7.72
CA THR A 152 -20.26 -9.60 -7.34
C THR A 152 -20.13 -9.64 -5.82
N LYS A 153 -18.93 -9.91 -5.33
CA LYS A 153 -18.65 -10.05 -3.90
C LYS A 153 -17.38 -9.32 -3.51
N GLU A 154 -17.46 -8.51 -2.47
CA GLU A 154 -16.33 -7.82 -1.88
C GLU A 154 -15.64 -8.72 -0.85
N ASP A 155 -14.31 -8.69 -0.81
CA ASP A 155 -13.57 -9.11 0.37
C ASP A 155 -13.74 -8.03 1.42
N LEU A 156 -14.29 -8.42 2.58
CA LEU A 156 -14.50 -7.49 3.68
C LEU A 156 -13.20 -7.13 4.40
N THR A 157 -12.07 -7.75 4.04
CA THR A 157 -10.75 -7.47 4.61
C THR A 157 -9.96 -6.51 3.73
N THR A 158 -9.44 -5.45 4.35
CA THR A 158 -8.45 -4.56 3.74
C THR A 158 -7.04 -5.02 4.08
N TYR A 159 -6.19 -5.22 3.07
CA TYR A 159 -4.84 -5.74 3.24
C TYR A 159 -3.81 -4.64 3.14
N CYS A 160 -2.79 -4.67 3.99
CA CYS A 160 -1.73 -3.68 4.01
C CYS A 160 -0.39 -4.33 3.67
N LEU A 161 0.37 -3.69 2.79
CA LEU A 161 1.62 -4.19 2.24
C LEU A 161 2.71 -3.14 2.34
N HIS A 162 3.97 -3.58 2.38
CA HIS A 162 5.09 -2.66 2.36
C HIS A 162 5.12 -1.82 1.08
N GLU A 163 5.58 -0.58 1.20
CA GLU A 163 6.07 0.21 0.08
C GLU A 163 7.06 -0.63 -0.75
N SER A 164 6.77 -0.77 -2.04
CA SER A 164 7.43 -1.73 -2.92
C SER A 164 7.88 -1.03 -4.19
N ARG A 165 9.04 -1.42 -4.72
CA ARG A 165 9.61 -0.84 -5.94
C ARG A 165 10.33 -1.91 -6.77
N TYR A 166 9.60 -2.72 -7.53
CA TYR A 166 10.16 -3.84 -8.30
C TYR A 166 10.24 -3.53 -9.81
N PHE A 167 11.45 -3.54 -10.39
CA PHE A 167 11.71 -3.28 -11.82
C PHE A 167 12.08 -4.53 -12.62
N GLY A 168 11.46 -5.68 -12.32
CA GLY A 168 11.82 -6.92 -13.01
C GLY A 168 13.13 -7.52 -12.53
N GLU A 169 13.48 -8.68 -13.08
CA GLU A 169 14.72 -9.37 -12.74
C GLU A 169 15.92 -8.56 -13.22
N PHE A 170 16.88 -8.31 -12.33
CA PHE A 170 18.07 -7.50 -12.62
C PHE A 170 17.77 -6.06 -13.09
N GLY A 171 16.59 -5.51 -12.77
CA GLY A 171 16.20 -4.17 -13.21
C GLY A 171 15.91 -4.09 -14.71
N SER A 172 15.51 -5.21 -15.32
CA SER A 172 15.25 -5.30 -16.76
C SER A 172 13.99 -4.58 -17.22
N ALA A 173 13.05 -4.30 -16.31
CA ALA A 173 11.80 -3.62 -16.64
C ALA A 173 12.01 -2.10 -16.65
N THR A 174 11.41 -1.43 -17.63
CA THR A 174 11.38 0.04 -17.72
C THR A 174 10.46 0.64 -16.67
N ASP A 175 9.44 -0.11 -16.25
CA ASP A 175 8.42 0.30 -15.28
C ASP A 175 8.36 -0.69 -14.12
N GLN A 176 7.76 -0.28 -13.01
CA GLN A 176 7.51 -1.20 -11.91
C GLN A 176 6.43 -2.22 -12.29
N GLU A 177 6.56 -3.47 -11.82
CA GLU A 177 5.64 -4.55 -12.17
C GLU A 177 5.22 -5.39 -10.97
N TYR A 178 3.92 -5.68 -10.89
CA TYR A 178 3.30 -6.47 -9.83
C TYR A 178 2.25 -7.39 -10.47
N PHE A 179 2.04 -8.58 -9.91
CA PHE A 179 1.20 -9.59 -10.53
C PHE A 179 0.15 -10.10 -9.55
N PHE A 180 -1.03 -10.41 -10.06
CA PHE A 180 -2.12 -10.95 -9.26
C PHE A 180 -2.44 -12.38 -9.67
N THR A 181 -2.64 -13.23 -8.67
CA THR A 181 -3.08 -14.61 -8.85
C THR A 181 -4.32 -14.85 -7.99
N LEU A 182 -5.37 -15.39 -8.60
CA LEU A 182 -6.60 -15.80 -7.92
C LEU A 182 -6.68 -17.32 -7.88
N ARG A 183 -7.07 -17.89 -6.75
CA ARG A 183 -7.21 -19.33 -6.57
C ARG A 183 -8.69 -19.64 -6.33
N ILE A 184 -9.25 -20.51 -7.17
CA ILE A 184 -10.67 -20.87 -7.12
C ILE A 184 -10.88 -22.39 -7.10
N LYS A 185 -12.08 -22.82 -6.72
CA LYS A 185 -12.58 -24.18 -6.92
C LYS A 185 -14.02 -24.12 -7.46
N PRO A 186 -14.40 -24.93 -8.46
CA PRO A 186 -15.80 -25.11 -8.80
C PRO A 186 -16.64 -25.52 -7.59
N LYS A 187 -17.90 -25.09 -7.55
CA LYS A 187 -18.82 -25.49 -6.48
C LYS A 187 -19.01 -27.01 -6.51
N GLY A 188 -18.93 -27.63 -5.34
CA GLY A 188 -19.04 -29.09 -5.18
C GLY A 188 -17.72 -29.85 -5.27
N TRP A 189 -16.60 -29.18 -5.59
CA TRP A 189 -15.28 -29.77 -5.39
C TRP A 189 -14.97 -29.93 -3.90
N ASP A 190 -14.41 -31.07 -3.54
CA ASP A 190 -13.98 -31.33 -2.16
C ASP A 190 -12.68 -30.56 -1.81
N GLU A 191 -12.29 -30.65 -0.54
CA GLU A 191 -11.09 -30.02 -0.01
C GLU A 191 -9.78 -30.58 -0.60
N ASN A 192 -9.76 -31.85 -1.00
CA ASN A 192 -8.58 -32.55 -1.52
C ASN A 192 -8.25 -32.20 -2.98
N ASN A 193 -9.25 -31.75 -3.75
CA ASN A 193 -9.00 -31.25 -5.10
C ASN A 193 -8.07 -30.03 -5.03
N PRO A 194 -6.99 -29.96 -5.83
CA PRO A 194 -6.15 -28.77 -5.87
C PRO A 194 -6.95 -27.57 -6.42
N PRO A 195 -6.72 -26.35 -5.93
CA PRO A 195 -7.38 -25.18 -6.48
C PRO A 195 -6.90 -24.90 -7.90
N ILE A 196 -7.81 -24.38 -8.71
CA ILE A 196 -7.50 -23.84 -10.03
C ILE A 196 -6.83 -22.49 -9.82
N ILE A 197 -5.65 -22.33 -10.42
CA ILE A 197 -4.84 -21.12 -10.34
C ILE A 197 -5.16 -20.26 -11.58
N LEU A 198 -5.74 -19.10 -11.35
CA LEU A 198 -6.02 -18.09 -12.36
C LEU A 198 -4.98 -16.98 -12.20
N SER A 199 -3.98 -16.96 -13.08
CA SER A 199 -3.09 -15.80 -13.16
C SER A 199 -3.86 -14.64 -13.79
N GLY A 200 -4.11 -13.58 -13.02
CA GLY A 200 -4.68 -12.33 -13.51
C GLY A 200 -3.69 -11.49 -14.32
N GLY A 201 -2.44 -11.93 -14.42
CA GLY A 201 -1.38 -11.24 -15.12
C GLY A 201 -0.79 -10.07 -14.33
N LYS A 202 -0.02 -9.23 -15.04
CA LYS A 202 0.49 -7.97 -14.51
C LYS A 202 -0.70 -7.07 -14.16
N PHE A 203 -0.64 -6.40 -13.00
CA PHE A 203 -1.65 -5.41 -12.64
C PHE A 203 -1.68 -4.31 -13.72
N PRO A 204 -2.81 -4.12 -14.42
CA PRO A 204 -2.93 -3.07 -15.42
C PRO A 204 -2.88 -1.71 -14.74
N ASN A 205 -2.19 -0.75 -15.37
CA ASN A 205 -2.10 0.64 -14.95
C ASN A 205 -1.47 0.91 -13.56
N LEU A 206 -1.03 -0.11 -12.82
CA LEU A 206 -0.31 0.07 -11.56
C LEU A 206 1.17 0.35 -11.84
N LYS A 207 1.60 1.62 -11.73
CA LYS A 207 2.98 2.04 -12.03
C LYS A 207 3.89 2.15 -10.79
N SER A 208 3.31 2.19 -9.59
CA SER A 208 4.05 2.36 -8.34
C SER A 208 3.29 1.79 -7.15
N LEU A 209 4.03 1.25 -6.17
CA LEU A 209 3.53 0.91 -4.83
C LEU A 209 4.26 1.75 -3.78
N VAL A 210 4.28 3.07 -4.00
CA VAL A 210 4.73 4.04 -3.01
C VAL A 210 3.80 4.00 -1.81
N ARG A 211 4.29 4.32 -0.62
CA ARG A 211 3.45 4.41 0.59
C ARG A 211 2.22 5.32 0.36
N GLY A 212 1.12 5.00 1.02
CA GLY A 212 -0.14 5.72 0.83
C GLY A 212 -0.88 5.36 -0.46
N THR A 213 -0.37 4.48 -1.33
CA THR A 213 -1.17 3.98 -2.47
C THR A 213 -2.26 3.03 -2.00
N HIS A 214 -3.50 3.25 -2.45
CA HIS A 214 -4.66 2.38 -2.27
C HIS A 214 -5.05 1.74 -3.61
N VAL A 215 -4.78 0.45 -3.75
CA VAL A 215 -5.12 -0.35 -4.92
C VAL A 215 -6.47 -1.03 -4.72
N VAL A 216 -7.43 -0.72 -5.58
CA VAL A 216 -8.75 -1.38 -5.61
C VAL A 216 -8.76 -2.36 -6.77
N VAL A 217 -8.82 -3.65 -6.45
CA VAL A 217 -8.72 -4.73 -7.42
C VAL A 217 -10.10 -5.32 -7.70
N GLN A 218 -10.53 -5.29 -8.96
CA GLN A 218 -11.72 -5.99 -9.42
C GLN A 218 -11.32 -7.16 -10.32
N ALA A 219 -11.41 -8.37 -9.77
CA ALA A 219 -11.10 -9.60 -10.47
C ALA A 219 -12.37 -10.20 -11.08
N ARG A 220 -12.48 -10.15 -12.42
CA ARG A 220 -13.63 -10.70 -13.15
C ARG A 220 -13.28 -12.04 -13.79
N LEU A 221 -13.95 -13.09 -13.32
CA LEU A 221 -13.90 -14.44 -13.88
C LEU A 221 -14.75 -14.49 -15.14
N LYS A 222 -14.14 -14.80 -16.29
CA LYS A 222 -14.85 -14.95 -17.58
C LYS A 222 -14.78 -16.37 -18.11
N ASN A 223 -13.64 -17.02 -17.95
CA ASN A 223 -13.41 -18.37 -18.44
C ASN A 223 -12.57 -19.18 -17.45
N MET A 224 -12.80 -20.49 -17.43
CA MET A 224 -11.90 -21.44 -16.79
C MET A 224 -10.59 -21.55 -17.61
N PRO A 225 -9.44 -21.91 -16.99
CA PRO A 225 -8.12 -21.77 -17.61
C PRO A 225 -7.95 -22.54 -18.93
N ASP A 226 -8.73 -23.60 -19.16
CA ASP A 226 -8.73 -24.34 -20.44
C ASP A 226 -9.30 -23.53 -21.62
N LYS A 227 -9.87 -22.33 -21.40
CA LYS A 227 -10.58 -21.53 -22.41
C LYS A 227 -10.21 -20.03 -22.50
N GLY A 228 -9.12 -19.59 -21.89
CA GLY A 228 -8.46 -18.29 -22.20
C GLY A 228 -9.07 -17.01 -21.60
N ASP A 229 -8.19 -16.06 -21.27
CA ASP A 229 -8.34 -14.64 -20.87
C ASP A 229 -9.41 -14.26 -19.82
N ASN A 230 -9.07 -14.48 -18.55
CA ASN A 230 -9.73 -13.77 -17.44
C ASN A 230 -9.26 -12.31 -17.41
N THR A 231 -10.16 -11.38 -17.05
CA THR A 231 -9.85 -9.95 -17.04
C THR A 231 -9.69 -9.43 -15.63
N LEU A 232 -8.58 -8.77 -15.37
CA LEU A 232 -8.31 -8.01 -14.17
C LEU A 232 -8.55 -6.52 -14.46
N GLU A 233 -9.44 -5.87 -13.72
CA GLU A 233 -9.54 -4.41 -13.71
C GLU A 233 -8.93 -3.92 -12.39
N VAL A 234 -8.00 -2.97 -12.47
CA VAL A 234 -7.41 -2.33 -11.30
C VAL A 234 -7.65 -0.83 -11.39
N ARG A 235 -8.19 -0.30 -10.30
CA ARG A 235 -8.30 1.14 -10.07
C ARG A 235 -7.37 1.49 -8.93
N VAL A 236 -6.60 2.55 -9.11
CA VAL A 236 -5.67 3.00 -8.09
C VAL A 236 -6.11 4.35 -7.59
N LYS A 237 -6.16 4.47 -6.28
CA LYS A 237 -6.45 5.69 -5.53
C LYS A 237 -5.23 6.01 -4.71
N THR A 238 -4.90 7.28 -4.55
CA THR A 238 -3.91 7.67 -3.54
C THR A 238 -4.66 7.94 -2.24
N TRP A 239 -4.11 7.48 -1.12
CA TRP A 239 -4.71 7.57 0.19
C TRP A 239 -3.81 8.36 1.13
N ILE A 240 -4.26 9.58 1.42
CA ILE A 240 -3.85 10.37 2.56
C ILE A 240 -5.15 10.67 3.31
N ASN A 241 -5.14 10.59 4.64
CA ASN A 241 -6.32 10.92 5.41
C ASN A 241 -6.46 12.44 5.46
N ASP A 242 -7.63 12.97 5.08
CA ASP A 242 -7.85 14.41 4.91
C ASP A 242 -8.10 15.16 6.22
N GLU A 243 -8.40 14.46 7.33
CA GLU A 243 -8.65 15.14 8.60
C GLU A 243 -7.34 15.38 9.35
N PRO A 244 -6.94 16.66 9.56
CA PRO A 244 -5.80 16.97 10.41
C PRO A 244 -6.07 16.45 11.81
N VAL A 245 -5.10 15.75 12.39
CA VAL A 245 -5.11 15.48 13.82
C VAL A 245 -4.91 16.82 14.53
N ASN A 246 -5.99 17.40 15.05
CA ASN A 246 -5.93 18.59 15.90
C ASN A 246 -5.24 18.22 17.22
N GLY A 247 -3.92 18.40 17.28
CA GLY A 247 -3.21 18.41 18.54
C GLY A 247 -3.55 19.68 19.30
N SER A 248 -4.20 19.56 20.46
CA SER A 248 -4.26 20.64 21.44
C SER A 248 -2.95 20.69 22.21
N TRP A 249 -2.34 21.87 22.31
CA TRP A 249 -1.25 22.10 23.26
C TRP A 249 -1.84 22.22 24.66
N GLU A 250 -1.46 21.33 25.58
CA GLU A 250 -1.66 21.57 27.01
C GLU A 250 -0.47 22.40 27.53
N GLU A 251 -0.76 23.57 28.11
CA GLU A 251 0.23 24.29 28.91
C GLU A 251 0.55 23.45 30.16
N ILE A 252 1.77 22.92 30.22
CA ILE A 252 2.30 22.41 31.49
C ILE A 252 2.63 23.64 32.34
N THR A 253 1.75 23.95 33.29
CA THR A 253 2.03 24.96 34.32
C THR A 253 3.07 24.39 35.28
N GLN A 254 4.26 25.02 35.33
CA GLN A 254 5.27 24.78 36.36
C GLN A 254 4.88 25.43 37.69
#